data_AF-A0A5C6AWV2-F1
#
_entry.id   AF-A0A5C6AWV2-F1
#
_cell.length_a   1.000
_cell.length_b   1.000
_cell.length_c   1.000
_cell.angle_alpha   90.00
_cell.angle_beta   90.00
_cell.angle_gamma   90.00
#
_symmetry.space_group_name_H-M   'P 1'
#
loop_
_entity.id
_entity.type
_entity.pdbx_description
1 polymer ?
#
loop_
_entity_poly.entity_id
_entity_poly.type
_entity_poly.pdbx_seq_one_letter_code
_entity_poly.pdbx_strand_id
1 'polypeptide(L)'
;MKKVHVRRGFTLVELLVVIAIIGVLVGLLLPAVQAAREAARRMSCSNNFKQLGLGVHNYHAAYNQIPTQKSGTGRNGVATWDVSNPNGNCEELSALVGLLPFIEAQASWEQISNPNAPNTDGSAAVRPAMGPTPDNGTGAANYGPWNTEHPFLRCPSDPGAGLPAAGRTNYAVCLGDSPMSSTDGPTTSTLAKNNSNAGQMGRANCRGAFVPRQKAAFRDILDGLANTIIMGEIVTDLGDRDARTNPRAAGAIATTLLLNPSLCGVAPNVDPARPQFWNPTGVTLINTGSIGRGYRWADGNPVYTGMMTISPPNTPACVTTEGMNDGTTTLLTTLTADKRYGLMPPGSRHQGGCHVLMGDGAVKFITDSIEAGTQTGNTVGHIGNANAFRPAGSQSQYGLWGKLGTKASKEVIDAEF
;
A
#
# COMPACT_ATOMS: atom_id res chain seq x y z
N MET A 1 -17.81 12.21 -76.32
CA MET A 1 -16.36 12.30 -76.04
C MET A 1 -16.02 11.39 -74.85
N LYS A 2 -15.28 10.29 -75.08
CA LYS A 2 -14.79 9.42 -74.00
C LYS A 2 -13.54 10.07 -73.38
N LYS A 3 -13.58 10.45 -72.10
CA LYS A 3 -12.40 10.93 -71.35
C LYS A 3 -11.43 9.77 -71.14
N VAL A 4 -10.32 9.77 -71.88
CA VAL A 4 -9.21 8.83 -71.69
C VAL A 4 -8.54 9.16 -70.35
N HIS A 5 -8.64 8.24 -69.38
CA HIS A 5 -7.92 8.34 -68.12
C HIS A 5 -6.51 7.77 -68.31
N VAL A 6 -5.52 8.65 -68.42
CA VAL A 6 -4.10 8.27 -68.43
C VAL A 6 -3.76 7.75 -67.03
N ARG A 7 -3.60 6.42 -66.89
CA ARG A 7 -3.09 5.83 -65.65
C ARG A 7 -1.60 6.18 -65.53
N ARG A 8 -1.24 7.05 -64.58
CA ARG A 8 0.16 7.28 -64.22
C ARG A 8 0.68 6.01 -63.54
N GLY A 9 1.69 5.37 -64.15
CA GLY A 9 2.37 4.23 -63.54
C GLY A 9 3.24 4.70 -62.38
N PHE A 10 3.21 3.97 -61.26
CA PHE A 10 4.06 4.24 -60.10
C PHE A 10 5.40 3.53 -60.29
N THR A 11 6.51 4.25 -60.18
CA THR A 11 7.83 3.65 -60.32
C THR A 11 8.26 2.97 -59.01
N LEU A 12 9.04 1.90 -59.12
CA LEU A 12 9.59 1.18 -57.96
C LEU A 12 10.40 2.12 -57.03
N VAL A 13 11.07 3.11 -57.62
CA VAL A 13 11.86 4.12 -56.89
C VAL A 13 10.96 5.04 -56.05
N GLU A 14 9.84 5.51 -56.61
CA GLU A 14 8.87 6.34 -55.85
C GLU A 14 8.29 5.58 -54.66
N LEU A 15 8.03 4.27 -54.82
CA LEU A 15 7.57 3.42 -53.71
C LEU A 15 8.62 3.31 -52.60
N LEU A 16 9.87 3.03 -52.97
CA LEU A 16 10.96 2.86 -52.02
C LEU A 16 11.24 4.14 -51.23
N VAL A 17 11.23 5.31 -51.88
CA VAL A 17 11.45 6.60 -51.20
C VAL A 17 10.35 6.88 -50.19
N VAL A 18 9.09 6.62 -50.53
CA VAL A 18 7.96 6.83 -49.60
C VAL A 18 8.07 5.91 -48.39
N ILE A 19 8.38 4.63 -48.59
CA ILE A 19 8.57 3.69 -47.48
C ILE A 19 9.77 4.10 -46.62
N ALA A 20 10.86 4.58 -47.21
CA ALA A 20 12.03 5.06 -46.48
C ALA A 20 11.68 6.28 -45.61
N ILE A 21 10.95 7.25 -46.14
CA ILE A 21 10.52 8.44 -45.37
C ILE A 21 9.57 8.06 -44.23
N ILE A 22 8.56 7.20 -44.50
CA ILE A 22 7.66 6.71 -43.45
C ILE A 22 8.46 5.95 -42.38
N GLY A 23 9.40 5.11 -42.79
CA GLY A 23 10.28 4.37 -41.90
C GLY A 23 11.09 5.28 -40.97
N VAL A 24 11.68 6.35 -41.51
CA VAL A 24 12.41 7.36 -40.73
C VAL A 24 11.48 8.12 -39.78
N LEU A 25 10.32 8.59 -40.27
CA LEU A 25 9.35 9.31 -39.45
C LEU A 25 8.82 8.45 -38.30
N VAL A 26 8.42 7.21 -38.57
CA VAL A 26 7.96 6.28 -37.53
C VAL A 26 9.10 5.93 -36.58
N GLY A 27 10.32 5.72 -37.08
CA GLY A 27 11.51 5.44 -36.26
C GLY A 27 11.83 6.57 -35.26
N LEU A 28 11.60 7.82 -35.65
CA LEU A 28 11.82 8.99 -34.78
C LEU A 28 10.62 9.25 -33.86
N LEU A 29 9.38 8.99 -34.31
CA LEU A 29 8.17 9.29 -33.55
C LEU A 29 7.83 8.21 -32.50
N LEU A 30 8.13 6.94 -32.75
CA LEU A 30 7.72 5.85 -31.86
C LEU A 30 8.33 5.97 -30.45
N PRO A 31 9.66 6.17 -30.28
CA PRO A 31 10.24 6.36 -28.95
C PRO A 31 9.68 7.60 -28.24
N ALA A 32 9.49 8.70 -28.98
CA ALA A 32 8.96 9.96 -28.45
C ALA A 32 7.52 9.81 -27.95
N VAL A 33 6.66 9.11 -28.70
CA VAL A 33 5.27 8.86 -28.29
C VAL A 33 5.21 8.01 -27.01
N GLN A 34 6.10 7.03 -26.85
CA GLN A 34 6.13 6.22 -25.63
C GLN A 34 6.60 7.02 -24.42
N ALA A 35 7.63 7.84 -24.57
CA ALA A 35 8.09 8.74 -23.51
C ALA A 35 6.99 9.73 -23.10
N ALA A 36 6.28 10.31 -24.08
CA ALA A 36 5.16 11.21 -23.81
C ALA A 36 4.00 10.50 -23.08
N ARG A 37 3.65 9.27 -23.49
CA ARG A 37 2.62 8.47 -22.81
C ARG A 37 3.01 8.16 -21.37
N GLU A 38 4.26 7.82 -21.12
CA GLU A 38 4.73 7.54 -19.76
C GLU A 38 4.74 8.78 -18.87
N ALA A 39 5.18 9.93 -19.42
CA ALA A 39 5.07 11.20 -18.71
C ALA A 39 3.61 11.55 -18.36
N ALA A 40 2.68 11.33 -19.29
CA ALA A 40 1.25 11.55 -19.05
C ALA A 40 0.70 10.64 -17.94
N ARG A 41 1.06 9.34 -17.96
CA ARG A 41 0.67 8.42 -16.88
C ARG A 41 1.24 8.85 -15.54
N ARG A 42 2.51 9.27 -15.49
CA ARG A 42 3.15 9.79 -14.27
C ARG A 42 2.47 11.02 -13.71
N MET A 43 2.10 11.97 -14.57
CA MET A 43 1.31 13.13 -14.17
C MET A 43 -0.06 12.73 -13.63
N SER A 44 -0.73 11.75 -14.25
CA SER A 44 -2.01 11.23 -13.75
C SER A 44 -1.89 10.61 -12.36
N CYS A 45 -0.87 9.77 -12.12
CA CYS A 45 -0.67 9.13 -10.82
C CYS A 45 -0.34 10.16 -9.73
N SER A 46 0.46 11.19 -10.05
CA SER A 46 0.72 12.33 -9.16
C SER A 46 -0.55 13.14 -8.85
N ASN A 47 -1.40 13.39 -9.85
CA ASN A 47 -2.64 14.15 -9.66
C ASN A 47 -3.67 13.39 -8.80
N ASN A 48 -3.85 12.10 -9.04
CA ASN A 48 -4.65 11.24 -8.16
C ASN A 48 -4.15 11.33 -6.71
N PHE A 49 -2.83 11.39 -6.52
CA PHE A 49 -2.28 11.51 -5.18
C PHE A 49 -2.51 12.88 -4.54
N LYS A 50 -2.48 13.96 -5.33
CA LYS A 50 -2.87 15.30 -4.88
C LYS A 50 -4.33 15.33 -4.45
N GLN A 51 -5.23 14.63 -5.14
CA GLN A 51 -6.64 14.52 -4.73
C GLN A 51 -6.76 13.83 -3.37
N LEU A 52 -6.01 12.75 -3.13
CA LEU A 52 -5.96 12.09 -1.82
C LEU A 52 -5.40 13.02 -0.74
N GLY A 53 -4.33 13.77 -1.04
CA GLY A 53 -3.78 14.78 -0.13
C GLY A 53 -4.80 15.84 0.25
N LEU A 54 -5.45 16.46 -0.73
CA LEU A 54 -6.55 17.41 -0.49
C LEU A 54 -7.67 16.77 0.34
N GLY A 55 -8.03 15.52 0.06
CA GLY A 55 -8.99 14.75 0.85
C GLY A 55 -8.59 14.61 2.32
N VAL A 56 -7.33 14.31 2.61
CA VAL A 56 -6.80 14.22 3.99
C VAL A 56 -6.88 15.57 4.70
N HIS A 57 -6.50 16.67 4.03
CA HIS A 57 -6.58 18.01 4.61
C HIS A 57 -8.03 18.45 4.87
N ASN A 58 -8.95 18.14 3.95
CA ASN A 58 -10.38 18.42 4.12
C ASN A 58 -10.99 17.59 5.27
N TYR A 59 -10.61 16.30 5.36
CA TYR A 59 -10.99 15.45 6.47
C TYR A 59 -10.48 16.03 7.81
N HIS A 60 -9.22 16.49 7.85
CA HIS A 60 -8.66 17.14 9.03
C HIS A 60 -9.38 18.44 9.38
N ALA A 61 -9.74 19.26 8.39
CA ALA A 61 -10.50 20.50 8.62
C ALA A 61 -11.89 20.22 9.22
N ALA A 62 -12.55 19.13 8.80
CA ALA A 62 -13.87 18.75 9.30
C ALA A 62 -13.83 18.07 10.68
N TYR A 63 -12.84 17.22 10.94
CA TYR A 63 -12.83 16.33 12.11
C TYR A 63 -11.69 16.57 13.11
N ASN A 64 -10.78 17.53 12.86
CA ASN A 64 -9.59 17.81 13.66
C ASN A 64 -8.68 16.59 13.90
N GLN A 65 -8.66 15.66 12.94
CA GLN A 65 -7.84 14.44 12.93
C GLN A 65 -7.65 14.00 11.47
N ILE A 66 -6.60 13.26 11.15
CA ILE A 66 -6.48 12.58 9.85
C ILE A 66 -7.33 11.29 9.86
N PRO A 67 -7.67 10.70 8.70
CA PRO A 67 -8.40 9.45 8.67
C PRO A 67 -7.68 8.33 9.44
N THR A 68 -8.44 7.44 10.08
CA THR A 68 -7.86 6.34 10.87
C THR A 68 -7.70 5.08 10.02
N GLN A 69 -6.48 4.55 9.96
CA GLN A 69 -6.21 3.23 9.37
C GLN A 69 -6.72 2.12 10.30
N LYS A 70 -7.35 1.08 9.75
CA LYS A 70 -8.00 -0.01 10.51
C LYS A 70 -8.98 0.56 11.52
N SER A 71 -10.09 1.07 11.03
CA SER A 71 -11.20 1.60 11.83
C SER A 71 -12.52 0.92 11.42
N GLY A 72 -13.64 1.39 11.95
CA GLY A 72 -14.97 1.06 11.45
C GLY A 72 -15.90 0.62 12.57
N THR A 73 -16.55 -0.53 12.37
CA THR A 73 -17.42 -1.15 13.35
C THR A 73 -16.69 -2.32 13.97
N GLY A 74 -16.71 -2.41 15.30
CA GLY A 74 -16.07 -3.49 16.03
C GLY A 74 -16.64 -4.88 15.72
N ARG A 75 -16.28 -5.86 16.56
CA ARG A 75 -16.80 -7.24 16.44
C ARG A 75 -18.25 -7.31 16.94
N ASN A 76 -19.21 -7.20 16.03
CA ASN A 76 -20.62 -7.38 16.31
C ASN A 76 -21.05 -8.84 16.06
N GLY A 77 -21.50 -9.54 17.09
CA GLY A 77 -22.19 -10.84 16.94
C GLY A 77 -21.33 -12.02 16.49
N VAL A 78 -20.00 -11.95 16.64
CA VAL A 78 -19.06 -13.03 16.28
C VAL A 78 -18.03 -13.28 17.40
N ALA A 79 -17.44 -14.47 17.43
CA ALA A 79 -16.42 -14.82 18.42
C ALA A 79 -15.14 -13.96 18.27
N THR A 80 -14.37 -13.82 19.35
CA THR A 80 -13.13 -13.00 19.38
C THR A 80 -11.99 -13.52 18.51
N TRP A 81 -12.07 -14.73 17.97
CA TRP A 81 -11.11 -15.27 17.02
C TRP A 81 -11.64 -15.22 15.57
N ASP A 82 -12.94 -14.98 15.38
CA ASP A 82 -13.54 -14.85 14.07
C ASP A 82 -13.27 -13.44 13.53
N VAL A 83 -12.50 -13.38 12.45
CA VAL A 83 -12.18 -12.15 11.75
C VAL A 83 -13.07 -11.93 10.52
N SER A 84 -13.84 -12.94 10.11
CA SER A 84 -14.84 -12.83 9.05
C SER A 84 -16.20 -12.48 9.64
N ASN A 85 -16.56 -11.19 9.65
CA ASN A 85 -17.81 -10.74 10.24
C ASN A 85 -18.77 -10.18 9.17
N PRO A 86 -19.95 -10.79 8.94
CA PRO A 86 -20.98 -10.22 8.07
C PRO A 86 -21.74 -9.05 8.71
N ASN A 87 -21.66 -8.88 10.03
CA ASN A 87 -22.46 -7.95 10.85
C ASN A 87 -21.63 -6.80 11.46
N GLY A 88 -20.37 -6.68 11.06
CA GLY A 88 -19.46 -5.59 11.42
C GLY A 88 -18.15 -5.78 10.66
N ASN A 89 -17.19 -4.87 10.80
CA ASN A 89 -15.95 -4.91 10.02
C ASN A 89 -14.67 -5.11 10.85
N CYS A 90 -14.81 -5.46 12.13
CA CYS A 90 -13.71 -5.83 13.01
C CYS A 90 -12.60 -4.76 13.12
N GLU A 91 -12.95 -3.48 12.98
CA GLU A 91 -12.00 -2.37 12.89
C GLU A 91 -10.92 -2.62 11.81
N GLU A 92 -11.32 -3.11 10.64
CA GLU A 92 -10.40 -3.42 9.54
C GLU A 92 -10.51 -2.47 8.35
N LEU A 93 -11.36 -1.43 8.40
CA LEU A 93 -11.47 -0.49 7.29
C LEU A 93 -10.21 0.36 7.13
N SER A 94 -9.76 0.50 5.89
CA SER A 94 -8.65 1.38 5.55
C SER A 94 -9.02 2.85 5.73
N ALA A 95 -8.00 3.71 5.87
CA ALA A 95 -8.13 5.15 5.85
C ALA A 95 -8.82 5.67 4.56
N LEU A 96 -8.72 4.92 3.45
CA LEU A 96 -9.30 5.29 2.16
C LEU A 96 -10.84 5.32 2.21
N VAL A 97 -11.47 4.45 3.02
CA VAL A 97 -12.94 4.46 3.19
C VAL A 97 -13.41 5.77 3.81
N GLY A 98 -12.68 6.29 4.81
CA GLY A 98 -12.99 7.56 5.45
C GLY A 98 -12.76 8.79 4.55
N LEU A 99 -11.97 8.64 3.48
CA LEU A 99 -11.67 9.70 2.52
C LEU A 99 -12.70 9.84 1.41
N LEU A 100 -13.53 8.81 1.15
CA LEU A 100 -14.54 8.83 0.09
C LEU A 100 -15.39 10.11 0.00
N PRO A 101 -15.97 10.65 1.11
CA PRO A 101 -16.77 11.87 1.04
C PRO A 101 -15.96 13.13 0.71
N PHE A 102 -14.63 13.07 0.75
CA PHE A 102 -13.72 14.19 0.49
C PHE A 102 -13.01 14.11 -0.87
N ILE A 103 -13.29 13.08 -1.68
CA ILE A 103 -12.61 12.79 -2.97
C ILE A 103 -13.60 12.46 -4.10
N GLU A 104 -14.74 13.14 -4.13
CA GLU A 104 -15.80 12.99 -5.17
C GLU A 104 -16.40 11.57 -5.27
N ALA A 105 -16.22 10.72 -4.25
CA ALA A 105 -16.73 9.36 -4.19
C ALA A 105 -18.00 9.23 -3.30
N GLN A 106 -18.85 10.26 -3.33
CA GLN A 106 -20.02 10.39 -2.47
C GLN A 106 -21.02 9.24 -2.64
N ALA A 107 -21.27 8.78 -3.87
CA ALA A 107 -22.20 7.67 -4.12
C ALA A 107 -21.74 6.35 -3.46
N SER A 108 -20.42 6.10 -3.46
CA SER A 108 -19.85 4.93 -2.79
C SER A 108 -19.88 5.08 -1.28
N TRP A 109 -19.62 6.28 -0.77
CA TRP A 109 -19.78 6.59 0.65
C TRP A 109 -21.21 6.35 1.12
N GLU A 110 -22.23 6.83 0.40
CA GLU A 110 -23.64 6.66 0.78
C GLU A 110 -24.05 5.18 0.83
N GLN A 111 -23.50 4.34 -0.05
CA GLN A 111 -23.69 2.90 0.01
C GLN A 111 -22.99 2.30 1.24
N ILE A 112 -21.78 2.72 1.59
CA ILE A 112 -21.05 2.13 2.71
C ILE A 112 -21.58 2.63 4.06
N SER A 113 -21.94 3.90 4.17
CA SER A 113 -22.29 4.54 5.44
C SER A 113 -23.66 4.14 5.99
N ASN A 114 -24.53 3.57 5.16
CA ASN A 114 -25.90 3.22 5.51
C ASN A 114 -26.13 1.70 5.42
N PRO A 115 -27.00 1.12 6.25
CA PRO A 115 -27.38 -0.28 6.10
C PRO A 115 -28.01 -0.54 4.73
N ASN A 116 -27.46 -1.48 3.97
CA ASN A 116 -27.92 -1.77 2.61
C ASN A 116 -27.57 -3.20 2.16
N ALA A 117 -28.15 -3.66 1.05
CA ALA A 117 -27.90 -4.98 0.47
C ALA A 117 -27.37 -4.93 -0.98
N PRO A 118 -26.31 -4.16 -1.30
CA PRO A 118 -25.71 -4.11 -2.64
C PRO A 118 -24.84 -5.35 -2.87
N ASN A 119 -25.37 -6.55 -2.62
CA ASN A 119 -24.58 -7.76 -2.71
C ASN A 119 -24.45 -8.21 -4.18
N THR A 120 -23.24 -8.55 -4.61
CA THR A 120 -22.92 -8.99 -5.99
C THR A 120 -23.51 -10.35 -6.35
N ASP A 121 -23.87 -11.16 -5.34
CA ASP A 121 -24.57 -12.43 -5.49
C ASP A 121 -26.10 -12.28 -5.65
N GLY A 122 -26.61 -11.05 -5.63
CA GLY A 122 -28.05 -10.74 -5.71
C GLY A 122 -28.82 -11.04 -4.42
N SER A 123 -28.15 -11.39 -3.32
CA SER A 123 -28.80 -11.63 -2.04
C SER A 123 -29.38 -10.34 -1.44
N ALA A 124 -30.58 -10.44 -0.86
CA ALA A 124 -31.23 -9.34 -0.13
C ALA A 124 -30.71 -9.18 1.31
N ALA A 125 -29.58 -9.81 1.65
CA ALA A 125 -29.01 -9.75 2.99
C ALA A 125 -28.50 -8.34 3.29
N VAL A 126 -29.17 -7.64 4.20
CA VAL A 126 -28.79 -6.29 4.62
C VAL A 126 -27.50 -6.36 5.42
N ARG A 127 -26.49 -5.61 4.96
CA ARG A 127 -25.26 -5.33 5.70
C ARG A 127 -25.46 -4.12 6.61
N PRO A 128 -24.81 -4.09 7.78
CA PRO A 128 -24.85 -2.92 8.66
C PRO A 128 -24.20 -1.70 8.00
N ALA A 129 -24.42 -0.53 8.59
CA ALA A 129 -23.62 0.64 8.29
C ALA A 129 -22.12 0.33 8.44
N MET A 130 -21.31 0.88 7.54
CA MET A 130 -19.88 0.61 7.39
C MET A 130 -19.52 -0.80 6.90
N GLY A 131 -20.49 -1.57 6.42
CA GLY A 131 -20.30 -2.84 5.74
C GLY A 131 -19.74 -3.99 6.62
N PRO A 132 -19.61 -5.18 6.03
CA PRO A 132 -18.95 -6.33 6.65
C PRO A 132 -17.43 -6.19 6.62
N THR A 133 -16.70 -7.06 7.34
CA THR A 133 -15.22 -7.10 7.29
C THR A 133 -14.75 -7.24 5.85
N PRO A 134 -13.85 -6.40 5.32
CA PRO A 134 -13.35 -6.48 3.94
C PRO A 134 -12.39 -7.67 3.73
N ASP A 135 -12.82 -8.88 4.07
CA ASP A 135 -12.05 -10.12 4.00
C ASP A 135 -12.81 -11.23 3.23
N ASN A 136 -12.11 -12.21 2.65
CA ASN A 136 -12.64 -13.27 1.78
C ASN A 136 -13.56 -14.29 2.49
N GLY A 137 -14.00 -14.00 3.71
CA GLY A 137 -15.05 -14.77 4.38
C GLY A 137 -16.41 -14.65 3.66
N THR A 138 -17.34 -15.49 4.08
CA THR A 138 -18.68 -15.69 3.47
C THR A 138 -19.57 -14.43 3.41
N GLY A 139 -19.18 -13.32 4.05
CA GLY A 139 -19.94 -12.08 4.09
C GLY A 139 -19.48 -10.96 3.14
N ALA A 140 -18.21 -10.89 2.77
CA ALA A 140 -17.65 -9.69 2.13
C ALA A 140 -17.13 -9.88 0.70
N ALA A 141 -16.88 -11.12 0.28
CA ALA A 141 -16.70 -11.43 -1.13
C ALA A 141 -17.88 -10.89 -1.98
N ASN A 142 -19.07 -10.86 -1.38
CA ASN A 142 -20.28 -10.44 -2.06
C ASN A 142 -20.68 -8.97 -1.79
N TYR A 143 -20.01 -8.20 -0.94
CA TYR A 143 -20.41 -6.80 -0.73
C TYR A 143 -19.93 -5.93 -1.90
N GLY A 144 -20.86 -5.43 -2.72
CA GLY A 144 -20.58 -4.68 -3.95
C GLY A 144 -19.61 -3.50 -3.78
N PRO A 145 -19.76 -2.64 -2.76
CA PRO A 145 -18.86 -1.52 -2.54
C PRO A 145 -17.38 -1.94 -2.37
N TRP A 146 -17.11 -3.07 -1.71
CA TRP A 146 -15.73 -3.58 -1.58
C TRP A 146 -15.13 -4.04 -2.90
N ASN A 147 -15.96 -4.47 -3.86
CA ASN A 147 -15.52 -4.92 -5.17
C ASN A 147 -15.45 -3.79 -6.22
N THR A 148 -15.74 -2.55 -5.84
CA THR A 148 -15.72 -1.41 -6.77
C THR A 148 -14.29 -0.94 -7.02
N GLU A 149 -13.90 -0.85 -8.28
CA GLU A 149 -12.64 -0.24 -8.72
C GLU A 149 -12.81 1.28 -8.83
N HIS A 150 -12.08 2.03 -7.99
CA HIS A 150 -12.12 3.49 -7.99
C HIS A 150 -11.00 4.08 -8.87
N PRO A 151 -11.30 4.83 -9.94
CA PRO A 151 -10.27 5.37 -10.83
C PRO A 151 -9.24 6.26 -10.12
N PHE A 152 -9.65 7.02 -9.10
CA PHE A 152 -8.74 7.87 -8.32
C PHE A 152 -7.78 7.07 -7.43
N LEU A 153 -8.07 5.80 -7.14
CA LEU A 153 -7.17 4.89 -6.41
C LEU A 153 -6.24 4.11 -7.35
N ARG A 154 -6.36 4.28 -8.66
CA ARG A 154 -5.58 3.54 -9.65
C ARG A 154 -4.57 4.45 -10.34
N CYS A 155 -3.34 3.97 -10.45
CA CYS A 155 -2.31 4.59 -11.27
C CYS A 155 -2.40 4.00 -12.70
N PRO A 156 -2.57 4.81 -13.76
CA PRO A 156 -2.67 4.28 -15.13
C PRO A 156 -1.44 3.50 -15.64
N SER A 157 -0.29 3.57 -14.94
CA SER A 157 0.88 2.73 -15.25
C SER A 157 0.79 1.32 -14.67
N ASP A 158 -0.14 1.05 -13.75
CA ASP A 158 -0.38 -0.28 -13.20
C ASP A 158 -1.43 -1.02 -14.04
N PRO A 159 -1.09 -2.14 -14.69
CA PRO A 159 -2.01 -2.87 -15.57
C PRO A 159 -3.00 -3.78 -14.82
N GLY A 160 -2.91 -3.87 -13.48
CA GLY A 160 -3.75 -4.75 -12.69
C GLY A 160 -5.23 -4.38 -12.79
N ALA A 161 -6.08 -5.38 -13.01
CA ALA A 161 -7.52 -5.22 -13.08
C ALA A 161 -8.24 -6.49 -12.65
N GLY A 162 -9.44 -6.33 -12.08
CA GLY A 162 -10.38 -7.41 -11.81
C GLY A 162 -9.85 -8.49 -10.86
N LEU A 163 -10.48 -9.66 -10.95
CA LEU A 163 -10.19 -10.82 -10.10
C LEU A 163 -8.71 -11.24 -10.19
N PRO A 164 -8.14 -11.76 -9.09
CA PRO A 164 -8.80 -12.11 -7.84
C PRO A 164 -8.94 -10.94 -6.85
N ALA A 165 -8.58 -9.70 -7.24
CA ALA A 165 -8.70 -8.54 -6.37
C ALA A 165 -10.17 -8.13 -6.15
N ALA A 166 -10.47 -7.61 -4.96
CA ALA A 166 -11.74 -7.00 -4.60
C ALA A 166 -11.53 -5.48 -4.49
N GLY A 167 -11.44 -4.84 -5.66
CA GLY A 167 -11.14 -3.41 -5.81
C GLY A 167 -9.70 -3.04 -5.44
N ARG A 168 -8.91 -2.67 -6.45
CA ARG A 168 -7.48 -2.41 -6.29
C ARG A 168 -7.18 -0.98 -5.81
N THR A 169 -6.01 -0.81 -5.20
CA THR A 169 -5.44 0.51 -4.89
C THR A 169 -3.93 0.56 -5.17
N ASN A 170 -3.48 1.67 -5.73
CA ASN A 170 -2.08 2.02 -5.89
C ASN A 170 -1.58 3.00 -4.83
N TYR A 171 -2.39 3.34 -3.83
CA TYR A 171 -2.02 4.32 -2.81
C TYR A 171 -2.22 3.71 -1.43
N ALA A 172 -1.19 3.85 -0.58
CA ALA A 172 -1.12 3.23 0.73
C ALA A 172 -0.68 4.25 1.78
N VAL A 173 -1.18 4.10 3.01
CA VAL A 173 -0.78 4.95 4.14
C VAL A 173 0.59 4.55 4.67
N CYS A 174 1.35 5.54 5.15
CA CYS A 174 2.64 5.34 5.77
C CYS A 174 2.47 4.90 7.24
N LEU A 175 2.89 3.67 7.52
CA LEU A 175 2.93 3.07 8.87
C LEU A 175 4.27 3.33 9.58
N GLY A 176 5.20 3.97 8.87
CA GLY A 176 6.51 4.40 9.36
C GLY A 176 7.61 3.39 9.08
N ASP A 177 8.67 3.45 9.90
CA ASP A 177 9.90 2.69 9.70
C ASP A 177 10.05 1.52 10.69
N SER A 178 8.93 1.04 11.24
CA SER A 178 8.86 -0.17 12.04
C SER A 178 7.69 -1.04 11.57
N PRO A 179 7.90 -2.32 11.25
CA PRO A 179 6.81 -3.22 10.88
C PRO A 179 6.04 -3.72 12.10
N MET A 180 6.61 -3.53 13.28
CA MET A 180 6.03 -3.93 14.54
C MET A 180 4.69 -3.25 14.77
N SER A 181 3.68 -4.03 15.17
CA SER A 181 2.33 -3.51 15.40
C SER A 181 1.71 -2.79 14.18
N SER A 182 2.23 -3.02 12.97
CA SER A 182 1.72 -2.41 11.74
C SER A 182 0.33 -2.92 11.37
N THR A 183 -0.05 -4.11 11.84
CA THR A 183 -1.36 -4.72 11.61
C THR A 183 -2.39 -4.36 12.67
N ASP A 184 -1.99 -4.19 13.92
CA ASP A 184 -2.91 -4.07 15.05
C ASP A 184 -2.78 -2.77 15.84
N GLY A 185 -1.60 -2.15 15.85
CA GLY A 185 -1.33 -0.98 16.67
C GLY A 185 -1.30 -1.35 18.17
N PRO A 186 -1.54 -0.39 19.08
CA PRO A 186 -1.55 -0.64 20.52
C PRO A 186 -2.86 -1.27 21.02
N THR A 187 -3.88 -1.43 20.16
CA THR A 187 -5.23 -1.90 20.52
C THR A 187 -5.71 -3.01 19.60
N THR A 188 -6.42 -3.99 20.13
CA THR A 188 -6.97 -5.10 19.34
C THR A 188 -8.18 -4.64 18.50
N SER A 189 -8.75 -5.54 17.69
CA SER A 189 -9.99 -5.31 16.94
C SER A 189 -11.25 -5.12 17.80
N THR A 190 -11.14 -5.22 19.13
CA THR A 190 -12.19 -4.84 20.09
C THR A 190 -11.90 -3.50 20.78
N LEU A 191 -10.89 -2.76 20.31
CA LEU A 191 -10.39 -1.52 20.89
C LEU A 191 -9.85 -1.65 22.33
N ALA A 192 -9.72 -2.89 22.82
CA ALA A 192 -9.05 -3.16 24.08
C ALA A 192 -7.55 -2.95 23.93
N LYS A 193 -6.88 -2.50 25.00
CA LYS A 193 -5.42 -2.49 25.05
C LYS A 193 -4.91 -3.90 24.79
N ASN A 194 -3.90 -4.02 23.93
CA ASN A 194 -3.34 -5.33 23.60
C ASN A 194 -2.84 -6.05 24.87
N ASN A 195 -2.10 -5.33 25.74
CA ASN A 195 -1.66 -5.81 27.06
C ASN A 195 -1.28 -4.66 28.00
N SER A 196 -0.72 -4.99 29.17
CA SER A 196 -0.17 -4.02 30.12
C SER A 196 0.91 -3.11 29.53
N ASN A 197 1.64 -3.60 28.51
CA ASN A 197 2.73 -2.88 27.84
C ASN A 197 2.25 -2.16 26.56
N ALA A 198 0.95 -2.15 26.24
CA ALA A 198 0.42 -1.54 25.02
C ALA A 198 0.87 -0.08 24.83
N GLY A 199 0.99 0.68 25.92
CA GLY A 199 1.51 2.04 25.87
C GLY A 199 3.00 2.13 25.51
N GLN A 200 3.82 1.18 25.98
CA GLN A 200 5.24 1.08 25.60
C GLN A 200 5.39 0.64 24.15
N MET A 201 4.61 -0.35 23.72
CA MET A 201 4.56 -0.81 22.34
C MET A 201 4.15 0.31 21.39
N GLY A 202 3.09 1.06 21.72
CA GLY A 202 2.65 2.20 20.91
C GLY A 202 3.76 3.25 20.72
N ARG A 203 4.53 3.56 21.78
CA ARG A 203 5.64 4.53 21.70
C ARG A 203 6.85 4.03 20.90
N ALA A 204 7.11 2.73 20.89
CA ALA A 204 8.25 2.15 20.18
C ALA A 204 7.91 1.81 18.72
N ASN A 205 6.80 1.10 18.52
CA ASN A 205 6.46 0.41 17.28
C ASN A 205 5.72 1.32 16.29
N CYS A 206 4.85 2.21 16.78
CA CYS A 206 3.91 2.96 15.94
C CYS A 206 4.52 4.30 15.49
N ARG A 207 5.44 4.25 14.53
CA ARG A 207 6.26 5.41 14.15
C ARG A 207 5.73 6.25 12.99
N GLY A 208 4.81 5.71 12.18
CA GLY A 208 4.21 6.43 11.06
C GLY A 208 3.15 7.45 11.45
N ALA A 209 2.78 8.29 10.47
CA ALA A 209 1.67 9.21 10.58
C ALA A 209 0.36 8.48 10.90
N PHE A 210 0.10 7.37 10.20
CA PHE A 210 -1.04 6.50 10.45
C PHE A 210 -0.64 5.37 11.39
N VAL A 211 -1.48 5.15 12.40
CA VAL A 211 -1.32 4.05 13.35
C VAL A 211 -2.64 3.29 13.39
N PRO A 212 -2.64 1.95 13.21
CA PRO A 212 -3.86 1.17 13.23
C PRO A 212 -4.72 1.44 14.48
N ARG A 213 -6.01 1.71 14.28
CA ARG A 213 -7.01 1.95 15.35
C ARG A 213 -6.74 3.14 16.27
N GLN A 214 -5.78 3.99 15.92
CA GLN A 214 -5.45 5.17 16.71
C GLN A 214 -5.76 6.43 15.93
N LYS A 215 -6.47 7.34 16.59
CA LYS A 215 -6.69 8.69 16.07
C LYS A 215 -5.35 9.42 16.04
N ALA A 216 -5.08 10.12 14.95
CA ALA A 216 -3.94 10.99 14.79
C ALA A 216 -4.40 12.32 14.21
N ALA A 217 -3.69 13.40 14.50
CA ALA A 217 -3.92 14.71 13.93
C ALA A 217 -2.59 15.33 13.46
N PHE A 218 -2.64 16.42 12.69
CA PHE A 218 -1.42 17.06 12.21
C PHE A 218 -0.51 17.56 13.33
N ARG A 219 -1.08 17.92 14.49
CA ARG A 219 -0.29 18.28 15.69
C ARG A 219 0.55 17.13 16.24
N ASP A 220 0.22 15.88 15.92
CA ASP A 220 0.95 14.69 16.38
C ASP A 220 2.15 14.37 15.47
N ILE A 221 2.29 15.11 14.35
CA ILE A 221 3.44 15.05 13.44
C ILE A 221 4.45 16.11 13.86
N LEU A 222 5.24 15.78 14.89
CA LEU A 222 6.24 16.64 15.51
C LEU A 222 7.52 16.81 14.67
N ASP A 223 7.77 15.89 13.72
CA ASP A 223 8.92 15.96 12.81
C ASP A 223 8.68 16.96 11.63
N GLY A 224 7.48 17.54 11.57
CA GLY A 224 7.07 18.55 10.60
C GLY A 224 6.30 17.97 9.41
N LEU A 225 5.19 18.62 9.04
CA LEU A 225 4.31 18.13 7.96
C LEU A 225 5.01 18.03 6.60
N ALA A 226 5.86 19.00 6.25
CA ALA A 226 6.64 18.99 5.01
C ALA A 226 7.75 17.91 4.99
N ASN A 227 8.06 17.35 6.15
CA ASN A 227 9.17 16.43 6.41
C ASN A 227 8.71 15.00 6.70
N THR A 228 7.39 14.77 6.81
CA THR A 228 6.84 13.44 7.09
C THR A 228 6.00 12.95 5.92
N ILE A 229 6.35 11.78 5.39
CA ILE A 229 5.56 11.01 4.43
C ILE A 229 4.35 10.44 5.15
N ILE A 230 3.16 10.76 4.65
CA ILE A 230 1.89 10.25 5.20
C ILE A 230 1.31 9.13 4.34
N MET A 231 1.61 9.11 3.04
CA MET A 231 1.18 8.04 2.12
C MET A 231 2.25 7.82 1.04
N GLY A 232 2.24 6.66 0.37
CA GLY A 232 3.02 6.44 -0.85
C GLY A 232 2.32 5.58 -1.88
N GLU A 233 2.85 5.64 -3.10
CA GLU A 233 2.41 4.79 -4.21
C GLU A 233 2.89 3.34 -3.99
N ILE A 234 2.04 2.39 -4.33
CA ILE A 234 2.33 0.95 -4.32
C ILE A 234 1.95 0.36 -5.67
N VAL A 235 2.65 -0.70 -6.07
CA VAL A 235 2.25 -1.56 -7.19
C VAL A 235 1.31 -2.65 -6.71
N THR A 236 0.34 -2.99 -7.55
CA THR A 236 -0.58 -4.09 -7.28
C THR A 236 -0.10 -5.38 -7.90
N ASP A 237 -0.44 -6.48 -7.23
CA ASP A 237 -0.03 -7.81 -7.66
C ASP A 237 -0.69 -8.23 -8.97
N LEU A 238 0.05 -8.94 -9.82
CA LEU A 238 -0.47 -9.44 -11.09
C LEU A 238 -0.55 -10.98 -11.11
N GLY A 239 -0.24 -11.63 -9.98
CA GLY A 239 -0.10 -13.08 -9.92
C GLY A 239 1.15 -13.61 -10.64
N ASP A 240 2.09 -12.72 -10.99
CA ASP A 240 3.29 -13.00 -11.79
C ASP A 240 4.54 -13.30 -10.93
N ARG A 241 4.39 -13.31 -9.61
CA ARG A 241 5.45 -13.46 -8.60
C ARG A 241 6.45 -12.28 -8.58
N ASP A 242 6.03 -11.08 -9.01
CA ASP A 242 6.81 -9.86 -8.81
C ASP A 242 7.11 -9.68 -7.31
N ALA A 243 8.40 -9.49 -6.99
CA ALA A 243 8.90 -9.51 -5.64
C ALA A 243 8.37 -8.34 -4.79
N ARG A 244 7.92 -7.27 -5.44
CA ARG A 244 7.38 -6.06 -4.79
C ARG A 244 5.91 -6.22 -4.41
N THR A 245 5.18 -7.09 -5.10
CA THR A 245 3.71 -7.18 -5.02
C THR A 245 3.21 -8.47 -4.39
N ASN A 246 4.05 -9.51 -4.35
CA ASN A 246 3.69 -10.81 -3.85
C ASN A 246 4.54 -11.14 -2.62
N PRO A 247 4.15 -10.76 -1.39
CA PRO A 247 5.06 -10.85 -0.26
C PRO A 247 5.48 -12.29 0.05
N ARG A 248 6.78 -12.47 0.28
CA ARG A 248 7.33 -13.75 0.76
C ARG A 248 7.13 -13.89 2.26
N ALA A 249 6.78 -15.09 2.73
CA ALA A 249 6.84 -15.44 4.15
C ALA A 249 8.29 -15.70 4.57
N ALA A 250 8.87 -14.81 5.38
CA ALA A 250 10.29 -14.74 5.70
C ALA A 250 10.65 -15.20 7.12
N GLY A 251 9.84 -16.07 7.75
CA GLY A 251 10.13 -16.64 9.08
C GLY A 251 9.74 -15.76 10.27
N ALA A 252 10.17 -16.14 11.47
CA ALA A 252 9.78 -15.53 12.74
C ALA A 252 10.48 -14.19 13.03
N ILE A 253 9.80 -13.31 13.76
CA ILE A 253 10.26 -11.96 14.12
C ILE A 253 11.61 -11.98 14.84
N ALA A 254 11.78 -12.89 15.80
CA ALA A 254 12.94 -12.92 16.68
C ALA A 254 14.25 -13.35 16.02
N THR A 255 14.23 -13.72 14.73
CA THR A 255 15.40 -14.28 14.03
C THR A 255 15.61 -13.82 12.59
N THR A 256 14.63 -13.15 11.96
CA THR A 256 14.74 -12.89 10.50
C THR A 256 14.54 -11.43 10.11
N LEU A 257 13.31 -11.00 9.84
CA LEU A 257 13.04 -9.84 9.01
C LEU A 257 13.10 -8.51 9.78
N LEU A 258 12.76 -8.53 11.07
CA LEU A 258 12.70 -7.32 11.90
C LEU A 258 14.04 -6.98 12.55
N LEU A 259 14.95 -7.96 12.60
CA LEU A 259 16.33 -7.77 13.02
C LEU A 259 17.24 -7.45 11.83
N ASN A 260 16.93 -8.01 10.65
CA ASN A 260 17.69 -7.78 9.43
C ASN A 260 16.76 -7.68 8.21
N PRO A 261 16.28 -6.48 7.88
CA PRO A 261 15.41 -6.25 6.73
C PRO A 261 15.98 -6.73 5.38
N SER A 262 17.31 -6.71 5.22
CA SER A 262 17.97 -7.14 3.97
C SER A 262 17.66 -8.60 3.59
N LEU A 263 17.28 -9.45 4.56
CA LEU A 263 16.95 -10.86 4.31
C LEU A 263 15.72 -11.07 3.42
N CYS A 264 14.95 -10.02 3.15
CA CYS A 264 13.78 -10.11 2.27
C CYS A 264 14.16 -10.45 0.82
N GLY A 265 15.04 -9.64 0.22
CA GLY A 265 15.32 -9.63 -1.22
C GLY A 265 16.67 -10.22 -1.63
N VAL A 266 17.37 -10.92 -0.73
CA VAL A 266 18.69 -11.51 -1.02
C VAL A 266 18.60 -12.88 -1.67
N ALA A 267 19.67 -13.28 -2.38
CA ALA A 267 19.84 -14.65 -2.85
C ALA A 267 19.77 -15.64 -1.66
N PRO A 268 19.18 -16.85 -1.84
CA PRO A 268 18.65 -17.41 -3.09
C PRO A 268 17.17 -17.07 -3.37
N ASN A 269 16.57 -16.12 -2.65
CA ASN A 269 15.13 -15.89 -2.70
C ASN A 269 14.66 -15.20 -3.99
N VAL A 270 15.48 -14.31 -4.56
CA VAL A 270 15.19 -13.62 -5.82
C VAL A 270 15.75 -14.42 -6.99
N ASP A 271 15.03 -14.45 -8.11
CA ASP A 271 15.45 -15.11 -9.35
C ASP A 271 16.70 -14.40 -9.93
N PRO A 272 17.86 -15.07 -10.04
CA PRO A 272 19.08 -14.45 -10.56
C PRO A 272 18.97 -14.00 -12.01
N ALA A 273 18.14 -14.66 -12.82
CA ALA A 273 17.92 -14.30 -14.22
C ALA A 273 16.86 -13.19 -14.36
N ARG A 274 15.97 -13.05 -13.37
CA ARG A 274 14.90 -12.04 -13.35
C ARG A 274 14.81 -11.37 -11.98
N PRO A 275 15.69 -10.41 -11.65
CA PRO A 275 15.82 -9.84 -10.30
C PRO A 275 14.58 -9.14 -9.72
N GLN A 276 13.56 -8.87 -10.55
CA GLN A 276 12.27 -8.34 -10.10
C GLN A 276 11.31 -9.41 -9.58
N PHE A 277 11.62 -10.69 -9.76
CA PHE A 277 10.71 -11.80 -9.45
C PHE A 277 11.31 -12.72 -8.40
N TRP A 278 10.44 -13.32 -7.59
CA TRP A 278 10.86 -14.38 -6.69
C TRP A 278 11.34 -15.62 -7.44
N ASN A 279 12.33 -16.31 -6.86
CA ASN A 279 12.78 -17.60 -7.32
C ASN A 279 11.57 -18.56 -7.43
N PRO A 280 11.43 -19.30 -8.55
CA PRO A 280 10.35 -20.27 -8.70
C PRO A 280 10.36 -21.37 -7.64
N THR A 281 11.51 -21.69 -7.04
CA THR A 281 11.65 -22.74 -6.02
C THR A 281 12.18 -22.18 -4.70
N GLY A 282 11.85 -22.85 -3.59
CA GLY A 282 12.35 -22.48 -2.26
C GLY A 282 11.73 -21.23 -1.64
N VAL A 283 10.79 -20.56 -2.31
CA VAL A 283 10.11 -19.36 -1.82
C VAL A 283 8.64 -19.64 -1.56
N THR A 284 8.21 -19.40 -0.32
CA THR A 284 6.79 -19.44 0.08
C THR A 284 6.20 -18.04 -0.01
N LEU A 285 5.16 -17.91 -0.81
CA LEU A 285 4.44 -16.67 -1.07
C LEU A 285 3.09 -16.69 -0.36
N ILE A 286 2.58 -15.53 0.04
CA ILE A 286 1.32 -15.45 0.81
C ILE A 286 0.06 -15.45 -0.03
N ASN A 287 0.18 -15.38 -1.36
CA ASN A 287 -0.96 -15.27 -2.25
C ASN A 287 -1.93 -16.44 -2.10
N THR A 288 -3.18 -16.14 -1.79
CA THR A 288 -4.29 -17.11 -1.75
C THR A 288 -5.59 -16.33 -1.95
N GLY A 289 -6.37 -16.66 -2.99
CA GLY A 289 -7.57 -15.90 -3.36
C GLY A 289 -7.24 -14.43 -3.62
N SER A 290 -7.92 -13.52 -2.92
CA SER A 290 -7.68 -12.07 -3.00
C SER A 290 -6.59 -11.55 -2.04
N ILE A 291 -5.72 -12.40 -1.50
CA ILE A 291 -4.54 -11.95 -0.75
C ILE A 291 -3.44 -11.60 -1.75
N GLY A 292 -3.06 -10.32 -1.80
CA GLY A 292 -2.03 -9.78 -2.68
C GLY A 292 -1.88 -8.27 -2.47
N ARG A 293 -0.72 -7.70 -2.83
CA ARG A 293 -0.48 -6.27 -2.59
C ARG A 293 -1.51 -5.42 -3.33
N GLY A 294 -2.17 -4.53 -2.59
CA GLY A 294 -3.17 -3.60 -3.13
C GLY A 294 -4.43 -4.23 -3.71
N TYR A 295 -4.77 -5.49 -3.35
CA TYR A 295 -5.96 -6.19 -3.85
C TYR A 295 -7.29 -5.76 -3.23
N ARG A 296 -7.26 -5.04 -2.11
CA ARG A 296 -8.45 -4.62 -1.37
C ARG A 296 -8.28 -3.20 -0.87
N TRP A 297 -8.84 -2.23 -1.57
CA TRP A 297 -8.71 -0.83 -1.17
C TRP A 297 -9.38 -0.53 0.18
N ALA A 298 -10.42 -1.29 0.54
CA ALA A 298 -11.15 -1.11 1.79
C ALA A 298 -10.49 -1.76 3.01
N ASP A 299 -9.55 -2.68 2.82
CA ASP A 299 -8.90 -3.40 3.93
C ASP A 299 -7.64 -2.64 4.40
N GLY A 300 -7.60 -2.34 5.69
CA GLY A 300 -6.54 -1.62 6.37
C GLY A 300 -5.27 -2.44 6.69
N ASN A 301 -5.24 -3.75 6.36
CA ASN A 301 -4.03 -4.55 6.58
C ASN A 301 -2.85 -4.05 5.73
N PRO A 302 -1.60 -4.12 6.23
CA PRO A 302 -0.45 -3.53 5.55
C PRO A 302 -0.21 -4.02 4.13
N VAL A 303 -0.53 -5.29 3.84
CA VAL A 303 -0.41 -5.83 2.49
C VAL A 303 -1.30 -5.09 1.48
N TYR A 304 -2.46 -4.59 1.87
CA TYR A 304 -3.38 -3.95 0.93
C TYR A 304 -3.18 -2.45 0.84
N THR A 305 -3.15 -1.75 1.98
CA THR A 305 -3.21 -0.28 2.03
C THR A 305 -2.12 0.31 2.92
N GLY A 306 -1.10 -0.46 3.31
CA GLY A 306 0.04 0.02 4.09
C GLY A 306 1.35 0.08 3.30
N MET A 307 2.20 1.03 3.68
CA MET A 307 3.60 1.07 3.28
C MET A 307 4.50 1.41 4.46
N MET A 308 5.79 1.11 4.30
CA MET A 308 6.83 1.39 5.29
C MET A 308 8.04 2.04 4.63
N THR A 309 8.75 2.86 5.41
CA THR A 309 9.96 3.57 4.97
C THR A 309 11.23 2.89 5.49
N ILE A 310 11.31 1.56 5.35
CA ILE A 310 12.45 0.77 5.83
C ILE A 310 13.40 0.51 4.68
N SER A 311 12.91 -0.20 3.66
CA SER A 311 13.66 -0.44 2.44
C SER A 311 13.27 0.60 1.38
N PRO A 312 14.20 0.97 0.46
CA PRO A 312 13.93 1.94 -0.60
C PRO A 312 12.69 1.60 -1.45
N PRO A 313 12.20 2.54 -2.26
CA PRO A 313 11.20 2.27 -3.27
C PRO A 313 11.58 1.10 -4.18
N ASN A 314 10.56 0.38 -4.67
CA ASN A 314 10.71 -0.71 -5.63
C ASN A 314 11.57 -1.91 -5.16
N THR A 315 11.79 -2.06 -3.86
CA THR A 315 12.44 -3.27 -3.30
C THR A 315 11.44 -4.39 -3.00
N PRO A 316 11.90 -5.64 -2.83
CA PRO A 316 11.03 -6.76 -2.48
C PRO A 316 10.24 -6.58 -1.17
N ALA A 317 9.02 -7.12 -1.12
CA ALA A 317 8.14 -7.10 0.03
C ALA A 317 8.13 -8.47 0.75
N CYS A 318 8.14 -8.47 2.08
CA CYS A 318 8.10 -9.71 2.85
C CYS A 318 7.23 -9.56 4.09
N VAL A 319 6.64 -10.66 4.53
CA VAL A 319 5.97 -10.76 5.82
C VAL A 319 6.65 -11.78 6.71
N THR A 320 6.50 -11.61 8.01
CA THR A 320 6.88 -12.61 9.00
C THR A 320 5.92 -13.82 8.94
N THR A 321 6.21 -14.89 9.66
CA THR A 321 5.25 -15.99 9.92
C THR A 321 4.31 -15.68 11.08
N GLU A 322 4.58 -14.59 11.78
CA GLU A 322 3.88 -14.10 12.97
C GLU A 322 3.17 -12.79 12.69
N GLY A 323 2.13 -12.48 13.45
CA GLY A 323 1.39 -11.21 13.34
C GLY A 323 1.00 -10.65 14.70
N MET A 324 -0.28 -10.28 14.82
CA MET A 324 -0.91 -9.69 16.01
C MET A 324 -0.37 -10.25 17.32
N ASN A 325 -0.06 -9.37 18.28
CA ASN A 325 0.31 -9.80 19.62
C ASN A 325 -0.96 -10.21 20.39
N ASP A 326 -0.90 -11.34 21.11
CA ASP A 326 -2.06 -11.92 21.83
C ASP A 326 -2.23 -11.38 23.27
N GLY A 327 -1.45 -10.36 23.63
CA GLY A 327 -1.46 -9.73 24.93
C GLY A 327 -0.60 -10.43 25.99
N THR A 328 -0.15 -11.66 25.72
CA THR A 328 1.00 -12.23 26.39
C THR A 328 2.26 -11.87 25.58
N THR A 329 3.47 -12.07 26.09
CA THR A 329 4.70 -11.71 25.36
C THR A 329 4.92 -12.52 24.08
N THR A 330 3.88 -13.18 23.58
CA THR A 330 3.81 -14.09 22.45
C THR A 330 3.14 -13.42 21.25
N LEU A 331 3.60 -13.83 20.06
CA LEU A 331 3.06 -13.41 18.79
C LEU A 331 2.17 -14.52 18.26
N LEU A 332 1.07 -14.14 17.60
CA LEU A 332 0.15 -15.12 17.07
C LEU A 332 0.70 -15.66 15.73
N THR A 333 1.02 -16.96 15.70
CA THR A 333 1.52 -17.69 14.51
C THR A 333 0.40 -18.29 13.65
N THR A 334 -0.83 -18.33 14.18
CA THR A 334 -2.01 -18.97 13.54
C THR A 334 -2.88 -18.00 12.75
N LEU A 335 -2.41 -16.78 12.49
CA LEU A 335 -3.15 -15.80 11.71
C LEU A 335 -3.16 -16.10 10.21
N THR A 336 -4.19 -15.58 9.54
CA THR A 336 -4.25 -15.49 8.08
C THR A 336 -3.03 -14.73 7.56
N ALA A 337 -2.56 -15.11 6.37
CA ALA A 337 -1.27 -14.65 5.86
C ALA A 337 -1.18 -13.14 5.61
N ASP A 338 -2.32 -12.47 5.45
CA ASP A 338 -2.48 -11.03 5.26
C ASP A 338 -2.49 -10.21 6.57
N LYS A 339 -2.59 -10.86 7.73
CA LYS A 339 -2.58 -10.20 9.07
C LYS A 339 -1.23 -10.29 9.77
N ARG A 340 -0.18 -10.63 9.02
CA ARG A 340 1.20 -10.74 9.52
C ARG A 340 1.91 -9.39 9.40
N TYR A 341 2.90 -9.15 10.25
CA TYR A 341 3.75 -7.97 10.10
C TYR A 341 4.70 -8.17 8.92
N GLY A 342 5.17 -7.10 8.31
CA GLY A 342 6.05 -7.26 7.16
C GLY A 342 6.62 -5.98 6.61
N LEU A 343 7.73 -6.11 5.89
CA LEU A 343 8.31 -5.04 5.10
C LEU A 343 7.46 -4.84 3.85
N MET A 344 6.81 -3.68 3.78
CA MET A 344 5.93 -3.30 2.69
C MET A 344 6.46 -2.00 2.08
N PRO A 345 7.56 -2.01 1.32
CA PRO A 345 8.09 -0.81 0.69
C PRO A 345 7.08 -0.22 -0.31
N PRO A 346 7.13 1.08 -0.60
CA PRO A 346 6.38 1.66 -1.70
C PRO A 346 6.98 1.21 -3.03
N GLY A 347 6.24 1.40 -4.11
CA GLY A 347 6.70 1.02 -5.45
C GLY A 347 5.81 1.59 -6.53
N SER A 348 6.37 1.68 -7.73
CA SER A 348 5.67 2.14 -8.92
C SER A 348 6.06 1.32 -10.15
N ARG A 349 5.23 1.39 -11.19
CA ARG A 349 5.61 0.97 -12.54
C ARG A 349 6.37 2.07 -13.30
N HIS A 350 6.41 3.29 -12.77
CA HIS A 350 7.28 4.36 -13.26
C HIS A 350 8.75 3.99 -13.08
N GLN A 351 9.60 4.45 -14.00
CA GLN A 351 11.03 4.20 -13.91
C GLN A 351 11.69 5.06 -12.83
N GLY A 352 12.54 4.43 -12.02
CA GLY A 352 13.50 5.09 -11.15
C GLY A 352 12.95 5.63 -9.83
N GLY A 353 11.71 5.31 -9.44
CA GLY A 353 11.14 5.78 -8.19
C GLY A 353 9.64 5.56 -8.05
N CYS A 354 9.03 6.22 -7.06
CA CYS A 354 7.59 6.26 -6.84
C CYS A 354 7.15 7.62 -6.30
N HIS A 355 5.85 7.92 -6.36
CA HIS A 355 5.33 9.12 -5.70
C HIS A 355 5.09 8.87 -4.20
N VAL A 356 5.36 9.89 -3.39
CA VAL A 356 5.01 9.97 -1.97
C VAL A 356 4.19 11.23 -1.72
N LEU A 357 3.32 11.18 -0.72
CA LEU A 357 2.54 12.31 -0.24
C LEU A 357 3.08 12.72 1.12
N MET A 358 3.49 13.97 1.22
CA MET A 358 3.96 14.60 2.44
C MET A 358 2.77 15.11 3.27
N GLY A 359 2.97 15.27 4.58
CA GLY A 359 1.93 15.72 5.51
C GLY A 359 1.40 17.12 5.28
N ASP A 360 2.11 17.95 4.50
CA ASP A 360 1.67 19.28 4.07
C ASP A 360 0.88 19.26 2.74
N GLY A 361 0.67 18.07 2.17
CA GLY A 361 -0.04 17.86 0.91
C GLY A 361 0.86 17.87 -0.33
N ALA A 362 2.17 18.09 -0.18
CA ALA A 362 3.09 18.03 -1.32
C ALA A 362 3.23 16.60 -1.85
N VAL A 363 3.20 16.44 -3.18
CA VAL A 363 3.49 15.17 -3.84
C VAL A 363 4.88 15.22 -4.44
N LYS A 364 5.75 14.33 -3.96
CA LYS A 364 7.15 14.23 -4.39
C LYS A 364 7.41 12.90 -5.10
N PHE A 365 8.36 12.88 -6.02
CA PHE A 365 8.81 11.63 -6.64
C PHE A 365 10.16 11.23 -6.04
N ILE A 366 10.16 10.13 -5.30
CA ILE A 366 11.32 9.63 -4.57
C ILE A 366 12.02 8.57 -5.41
N THR A 367 13.33 8.73 -5.59
CA THR A 367 14.12 7.80 -6.40
C THR A 367 14.39 6.49 -5.69
N ASP A 368 14.54 5.41 -6.45
CA ASP A 368 14.95 4.09 -5.92
C ASP A 368 16.33 4.14 -5.21
N SER A 369 17.16 5.12 -5.57
CA SER A 369 18.49 5.36 -5.00
C SER A 369 18.49 6.26 -3.75
N ILE A 370 17.33 6.52 -3.13
CA ILE A 370 17.29 7.32 -1.90
C ILE A 370 18.13 6.67 -0.80
N GLU A 371 18.82 7.50 -0.01
CA GLU A 371 19.64 7.05 1.11
C GLU A 371 18.75 6.38 2.17
N ALA A 372 18.83 5.05 2.25
CA ALA A 372 18.02 4.21 3.11
C ALA A 372 18.82 3.53 4.24
N GLY A 373 19.99 4.08 4.59
CA GLY A 373 20.82 3.66 5.72
C GLY A 373 21.05 2.15 5.87
N THR A 374 21.08 1.69 7.12
CA THR A 374 21.47 0.34 7.48
C THR A 374 20.32 -0.65 7.33
N GLN A 375 20.34 -1.43 6.25
CA GLN A 375 19.34 -2.49 5.99
C GLN A 375 19.61 -3.80 6.75
N THR A 376 20.72 -3.90 7.48
CA THR A 376 21.11 -5.10 8.26
C THR A 376 20.89 -4.97 9.77
N GLY A 377 20.37 -3.82 10.23
CA GLY A 377 20.23 -3.48 11.64
C GLY A 377 18.82 -3.68 12.20
N ASN A 378 18.75 -3.86 13.52
CA ASN A 378 17.51 -4.17 14.24
C ASN A 378 16.55 -2.99 14.22
N THR A 379 15.30 -3.21 13.82
CA THR A 379 14.23 -2.19 13.84
C THR A 379 14.00 -1.60 15.25
N VAL A 380 13.44 -0.39 15.30
CA VAL A 380 12.88 0.14 16.56
C VAL A 380 11.61 -0.63 16.87
N GLY A 381 11.49 -1.17 18.08
CA GLY A 381 10.41 -2.08 18.41
C GLY A 381 10.38 -2.46 19.89
N HIS A 382 9.29 -3.09 20.29
CA HIS A 382 9.09 -3.62 21.63
C HIS A 382 8.08 -4.78 21.57
N ILE A 383 8.49 -5.95 22.08
CA ILE A 383 7.66 -7.14 22.28
C ILE A 383 7.90 -7.64 23.69
N GLY A 384 6.96 -7.44 24.59
CA GLY A 384 7.12 -7.89 25.98
C GLY A 384 8.44 -7.43 26.59
N ASN A 385 9.20 -8.35 27.19
CA ASN A 385 10.53 -8.07 27.78
C ASN A 385 11.71 -8.39 26.82
N ALA A 386 11.46 -8.56 25.52
CA ALA A 386 12.51 -8.93 24.58
C ALA A 386 13.42 -7.74 24.21
N ASN A 387 14.73 -7.90 24.42
CA ASN A 387 15.76 -6.86 24.22
C ASN A 387 16.41 -6.83 22.81
N ALA A 388 15.81 -7.49 21.81
CA ALA A 388 16.42 -7.59 20.48
C ALA A 388 16.20 -6.33 19.61
N PHE A 389 15.36 -5.39 20.03
CA PHE A 389 14.99 -4.19 19.25
C PHE A 389 15.69 -2.93 19.75
N ARG A 390 15.77 -1.93 18.88
CA ARG A 390 16.22 -0.59 19.29
C ARG A 390 15.14 0.06 20.17
N PRO A 391 15.52 0.76 21.26
CA PRO A 391 14.57 1.31 22.22
C PRO A 391 13.74 2.45 21.61
N ALA A 392 12.56 2.70 22.19
CA ALA A 392 11.69 3.82 21.80
C ALA A 392 12.45 5.16 21.83
N GLY A 393 12.17 6.03 20.84
CA GLY A 393 12.84 7.32 20.68
C GLY A 393 14.22 7.25 20.03
N SER A 394 14.69 6.06 19.64
CA SER A 394 15.88 5.95 18.78
C SER A 394 15.61 6.58 17.42
N GLN A 395 16.60 7.30 16.88
CA GLN A 395 16.56 7.78 15.51
C GLN A 395 16.47 6.62 14.52
N SER A 396 15.82 6.87 13.37
CA SER A 396 15.80 5.91 12.27
C SER A 396 17.22 5.57 11.82
N GLN A 397 17.51 4.27 11.65
CA GLN A 397 18.77 3.83 11.03
C GLN A 397 18.66 3.71 9.52
N TYR A 398 17.46 3.86 8.96
CA TYR A 398 17.21 3.69 7.53
C TYR A 398 17.43 4.99 6.77
N GLY A 399 18.42 5.77 7.20
CA GLY A 399 18.84 6.97 6.51
C GLY A 399 17.77 8.07 6.45
N LEU A 400 17.92 8.98 5.48
CA LEU A 400 16.92 9.96 5.12
C LEU A 400 15.55 9.31 4.88
N TRP A 401 15.52 8.18 4.17
CA TRP A 401 14.28 7.48 3.86
C TRP A 401 13.47 7.11 5.10
N GLY A 402 14.12 6.50 6.09
CA GLY A 402 13.51 6.13 7.35
C GLY A 402 13.02 7.32 8.16
N LYS A 403 13.84 8.38 8.23
CA LYS A 403 13.47 9.64 8.92
C LYS A 403 12.19 10.24 8.36
N LEU A 404 12.05 10.26 7.04
CA LEU A 404 10.87 10.78 6.35
C LEU A 404 9.58 10.05 6.71
N GLY A 405 9.62 8.77 7.10
CA GLY A 405 8.41 8.05 7.50
C GLY A 405 8.03 8.18 8.96
N THR A 406 8.83 8.87 9.77
CA THR A 406 8.57 9.00 11.21
C THR A 406 7.80 10.28 11.50
N LYS A 407 6.83 10.21 12.44
CA LYS A 407 6.01 11.37 12.80
C LYS A 407 6.52 12.14 14.02
N ALA A 408 7.20 11.49 14.96
CA ALA A 408 7.54 12.07 16.26
C ALA A 408 8.85 11.51 16.85
N SER A 409 9.87 11.34 16.02
CA SER A 409 11.19 10.83 16.43
C SER A 409 12.25 11.93 16.59
N LYS A 410 11.87 13.21 16.42
CA LYS A 410 12.73 14.40 16.42
C LYS A 410 13.81 14.32 15.35
N GLU A 411 13.42 13.84 14.17
CA GLU A 411 14.33 13.75 13.03
C GLU A 411 14.50 15.13 12.39
N VAL A 412 15.75 15.54 12.19
CA VAL A 412 16.08 16.75 11.43
C VAL A 412 16.53 16.32 10.05
N ILE A 413 15.98 16.97 9.01
CA ILE A 413 16.31 16.71 7.62
C ILE A 413 17.03 17.94 7.08
N ASP A 414 18.33 17.78 6.83
CA ASP A 414 19.22 18.87 6.43
C ASP A 414 19.38 19.01 4.90
N ALA A 415 18.74 18.14 4.12
CA ALA A 415 18.87 18.08 2.66
C ALA A 415 17.51 18.17 1.97
N GLU A 416 17.48 18.80 0.79
CA GLU A 416 16.32 18.78 -0.10
C GLU A 416 16.26 17.44 -0.84
N PHE A 417 15.06 16.89 -1.01
CA PHE A 417 14.79 15.55 -1.54
C PHE A 417 13.52 15.49 -2.38
#